data_AF-A0A2V2DYZ6-F1
#
_entry.id   AF-A0A2V2DYZ6-F1
#
_cell.length_a   1.000
_cell.length_b   1.000
_cell.length_c   1.000
_cell.angle_alpha   90.00
_cell.angle_beta   90.00
_cell.angle_gamma   90.00
#
_symmetry.space_group_name_H-M   'P 1'
#
loop_
_entity.id
_entity.type
_entity.pdbx_description
1 polymer ?
#
loop_
_entity_poly.entity_id
_entity_poly.type
_entity_poly.pdbx_seq_one_letter_code
_entity_poly.pdbx_strand_id
1 'polypeptide(L)'
;MRLYLNVPYGEKGEAKALGAKWDPRVKKWYTDSDPDHYVRFAKWILRETDDVLIATEYLHIIEGVRPCWKCGRPTRVVGLGFGEFIHIFGEPDDPQYEFIEDYLDPGQEVHLAWAQEEEIPPRLLRYLKEHYSVRTGYSKTVGESCFANHCDSCGAMQGNWFLFGEPDSPLSSEAEGNELVERMRGLKIYAIPIEDNLQLNWDVGFCSNDYAYLKYGRYEELILSTDPDNEYITYEELYREEGRGGR
;
A
#
# COMPACT_ATOMS: atom_id res chain seq x y z
N MET A 1 7.08 15.89 -5.78
CA MET A 1 7.16 15.10 -4.52
C MET A 1 8.49 14.34 -4.50
N ARG A 2 9.01 13.95 -3.33
CA ARG A 2 10.26 13.18 -3.28
C ARG A 2 9.97 11.70 -3.53
N LEU A 3 10.93 11.00 -4.13
CA LEU A 3 10.99 9.53 -4.15
C LEU A 3 12.32 9.09 -3.54
N TYR A 4 12.26 8.29 -2.49
CA TYR A 4 13.46 7.76 -1.82
C TYR A 4 14.03 6.55 -2.56
N LEU A 5 15.36 6.54 -2.71
CA LEU A 5 16.11 5.57 -3.49
C LEU A 5 17.05 4.75 -2.58
N ASN A 6 17.11 3.45 -2.80
CA ASN A 6 18.03 2.54 -2.12
C ASN A 6 19.36 2.46 -2.88
N VAL A 7 20.16 3.53 -2.83
CA VAL A 7 21.45 3.64 -3.54
C VAL A 7 22.59 3.00 -2.72
N PRO A 8 23.29 1.98 -3.24
CA PRO A 8 24.48 1.42 -2.60
C PRO A 8 25.59 2.47 -2.42
N TYR A 9 26.39 2.35 -1.36
CA TYR A 9 27.43 3.34 -1.03
C TYR A 9 28.43 3.62 -2.18
N GLY A 10 28.77 2.58 -2.97
CA GLY A 10 29.68 2.71 -4.11
C GLY A 10 29.12 3.54 -5.28
N GLU A 11 27.79 3.69 -5.35
CA GLU A 11 27.08 4.30 -6.48
C GLU A 11 26.61 5.73 -6.18
N LYS A 12 26.90 6.24 -4.98
CA LYS A 12 26.52 7.59 -4.55
C LYS A 12 26.95 8.71 -5.51
N GLY A 13 28.09 8.53 -6.19
CA GLY A 13 28.60 9.51 -7.15
C GLY A 13 27.74 9.59 -8.40
N GLU A 14 27.28 8.44 -8.87
CA GLU A 14 26.38 8.28 -10.03
C GLU A 14 25.01 8.88 -9.70
N ALA A 15 24.41 8.50 -8.56
CA ALA A 15 23.12 9.04 -8.13
C ALA A 15 23.15 10.57 -7.98
N LYS A 16 24.22 11.10 -7.37
CA LYS A 16 24.41 12.55 -7.23
C LYS A 16 24.59 13.24 -8.59
N ALA A 17 25.31 12.65 -9.53
CA ALA A 17 25.49 13.20 -10.87
C ALA A 17 24.16 13.27 -11.64
N LEU A 18 23.24 12.35 -11.38
CA LEU A 18 21.88 12.36 -11.95
C LEU A 18 20.94 13.36 -11.26
N GLY A 19 21.33 13.93 -10.11
CA GLY A 19 20.59 14.95 -9.38
C GLY A 19 19.98 14.49 -8.06
N ALA A 20 20.21 13.24 -7.65
CA ALA A 20 19.75 12.77 -6.34
C ALA A 20 20.42 13.54 -5.19
N LYS A 21 19.68 13.67 -4.10
CA LYS A 21 20.06 14.35 -2.86
C LYS A 21 20.07 13.36 -1.71
N TRP A 22 20.83 13.65 -0.67
CA TRP A 22 20.91 12.83 0.53
C TRP A 22 20.09 13.47 1.65
N ASP A 23 19.12 12.75 2.21
CA ASP A 23 18.44 13.17 3.44
C ASP A 23 19.16 12.54 4.65
N PRO A 24 19.82 13.33 5.52
CA PRO A 24 20.53 12.81 6.69
C PRO A 24 19.61 12.33 7.83
N ARG A 25 18.34 12.74 7.85
CA ARG A 25 17.35 12.32 8.86
C ARG A 25 16.87 10.90 8.59
N VAL A 26 16.50 10.64 7.34
CA VAL A 26 16.07 9.31 6.86
C VAL A 26 17.27 8.41 6.53
N LYS A 27 18.45 9.00 6.29
CA LYS A 27 19.67 8.32 5.83
C LYS A 27 19.44 7.58 4.52
N LYS A 28 18.79 8.24 3.56
CA LYS A 28 18.53 7.72 2.22
C LYS A 28 18.80 8.78 1.16
N TRP A 29 19.09 8.29 -0.04
CA TRP A 29 19.07 9.13 -1.24
C TRP A 29 17.63 9.36 -1.65
N TYR A 30 17.35 10.49 -2.28
CA TYR A 30 16.05 10.77 -2.87
C TYR A 30 16.22 11.62 -4.13
N THR A 31 15.23 11.55 -5.01
CA THR A 31 15.04 12.52 -6.09
C THR A 31 13.80 13.35 -5.78
N ASP A 32 13.85 14.65 -6.07
CA ASP A 32 12.71 15.56 -6.07
C ASP A 32 12.44 16.10 -7.48
N SER A 33 12.89 15.36 -8.49
CA SER A 33 12.55 15.62 -9.89
C SER A 33 11.08 15.32 -10.16
N ASP A 34 10.57 15.82 -11.28
CA ASP A 34 9.24 15.49 -11.74
C ASP A 34 9.11 13.97 -12.00
N PRO A 35 7.91 13.38 -11.79
CA PRO A 35 7.69 11.93 -11.93
C PRO A 35 8.17 11.32 -13.26
N ASP A 36 8.07 12.06 -14.37
CA ASP A 36 8.51 11.64 -15.72
C ASP A 36 10.03 11.49 -15.82
N HIS A 37 10.76 12.05 -14.87
CA HIS A 37 12.22 11.93 -14.77
C HIS A 37 12.66 10.81 -13.82
N TYR A 38 11.74 10.09 -13.16
CA TYR A 38 12.08 8.97 -12.29
C TYR A 38 12.80 7.84 -13.03
N VAL A 39 12.51 7.64 -14.31
CA VAL A 39 13.21 6.65 -15.16
C VAL A 39 14.72 6.87 -15.24
N ARG A 40 15.23 8.08 -15.00
CA ARG A 40 16.67 8.34 -14.91
C ARG A 40 17.33 7.61 -13.73
N PHE A 41 16.53 7.21 -12.75
CA PHE A 41 16.93 6.46 -11.57
C PHE A 41 16.49 4.98 -11.64
N ALA A 42 16.06 4.48 -12.81
CA ALA A 42 15.53 3.12 -13.01
C ALA A 42 16.43 2.03 -12.41
N LYS A 43 17.75 2.15 -12.56
CA LYS A 43 18.75 1.27 -11.91
C LYS A 43 18.48 1.01 -10.42
N TRP A 44 18.06 2.04 -9.66
CA TRP A 44 17.79 1.91 -8.22
C TRP A 44 16.32 1.68 -7.88
N ILE A 45 15.41 1.97 -8.81
CA ILE A 45 13.97 1.74 -8.65
C ILE A 45 13.68 0.26 -8.94
N LEU A 46 13.97 -0.19 -10.16
CA LEU A 46 13.73 -1.55 -10.65
C LEU A 46 14.61 -2.59 -9.94
N ARG A 47 15.89 -2.28 -9.71
CA ARG A 47 16.87 -3.16 -9.05
C ARG A 47 16.94 -4.54 -9.74
N GLU A 48 16.26 -5.54 -9.18
CA GLU A 48 16.24 -6.93 -9.64
C GLU A 48 14.86 -7.32 -10.21
N THR A 49 13.92 -6.37 -10.30
CA THR A 49 12.61 -6.52 -10.94
C THR A 49 12.58 -5.75 -12.25
N ASP A 50 11.61 -6.05 -13.10
CA ASP A 50 11.32 -5.38 -14.36
C ASP A 50 10.00 -4.59 -14.31
N ASP A 51 9.40 -4.47 -13.12
CA ASP A 51 8.15 -3.77 -12.84
C ASP A 51 8.18 -3.24 -11.39
N VAL A 52 7.83 -1.96 -11.23
CA VAL A 52 7.65 -1.28 -9.95
C VAL A 52 6.47 -0.32 -10.01
N LEU A 53 5.60 -0.40 -9.00
CA LEU A 53 4.53 0.55 -8.74
C LEU A 53 4.96 1.56 -7.67
N ILE A 54 4.74 2.84 -7.95
CA ILE A 54 5.05 3.95 -7.05
C ILE A 54 3.74 4.67 -6.70
N ALA A 55 3.24 4.44 -5.50
CA ALA A 55 2.03 5.08 -5.00
C ALA A 55 2.24 6.60 -4.81
N THR A 56 1.24 7.37 -5.22
CA THR A 56 1.18 8.83 -5.09
C THR A 56 -0.04 9.24 -4.26
N GLU A 57 0.03 10.44 -3.68
CA GLU A 57 -1.04 11.13 -2.93
C GLU A 57 -1.61 10.42 -1.68
N TYR A 58 -2.17 9.22 -1.80
CA TYR A 58 -2.84 8.49 -0.73
C TYR A 58 -2.51 7.00 -0.69
N LEU A 59 -2.24 6.49 0.51
CA LEU A 59 -2.42 5.07 0.82
C LEU A 59 -3.83 4.84 1.37
N HIS A 60 -4.34 3.62 1.23
CA HIS A 60 -5.68 3.26 1.67
C HIS A 60 -5.68 2.07 2.62
N ILE A 61 -6.59 2.12 3.60
CA ILE A 61 -7.04 0.95 4.36
C ILE A 61 -8.50 0.70 4.01
N ILE A 62 -8.79 -0.51 3.53
CA ILE A 62 -10.13 -0.93 3.12
C ILE A 62 -10.68 -1.85 4.22
N GLU A 63 -11.57 -1.34 5.06
CA GLU A 63 -12.21 -2.10 6.14
C GLU A 63 -13.54 -2.69 5.66
N GLY A 64 -13.67 -4.00 5.79
CA GLY A 64 -14.92 -4.74 5.56
C GLY A 64 -15.27 -5.66 6.72
N VAL A 65 -16.43 -6.32 6.62
CA VAL A 65 -16.90 -7.29 7.61
C VAL A 65 -17.37 -8.56 6.90
N ARG A 66 -17.01 -9.72 7.46
CA ARG A 66 -17.54 -11.02 7.02
C ARG A 66 -17.85 -11.95 8.19
N PRO A 67 -18.72 -12.96 8.01
CA PRO A 67 -18.85 -14.05 8.96
C PRO A 67 -17.56 -14.89 9.00
N CYS A 68 -17.07 -15.20 10.20
CA CYS A 68 -15.92 -16.09 10.35
C CYS A 68 -16.28 -17.52 9.96
N TRP A 69 -15.49 -18.15 9.08
CA TRP A 69 -15.70 -19.55 8.64
C TRP A 69 -15.67 -20.57 9.79
N LYS A 70 -14.99 -20.26 10.91
CA LYS A 70 -14.86 -21.18 12.05
C LYS A 70 -15.96 -21.01 13.10
N CYS A 71 -16.23 -19.78 13.52
CA CYS A 71 -17.15 -19.51 14.64
C CYS A 71 -18.44 -18.80 14.23
N GLY A 72 -18.60 -18.42 12.96
CA GLY A 72 -19.78 -17.73 12.41
C GLY A 72 -19.98 -16.29 12.85
N ARG A 73 -19.19 -15.79 13.82
CA ARG A 73 -19.35 -14.42 14.33
C ARG A 73 -18.85 -13.40 13.29
N PRO A 74 -19.50 -12.22 13.20
CA PRO A 74 -18.99 -11.11 12.40
C PRO A 74 -17.55 -10.77 12.79
N THR A 75 -16.71 -10.54 11.80
CA THR A 75 -15.28 -10.28 11.94
C THR A 75 -14.89 -9.19 10.98
N ARG A 76 -14.19 -8.17 11.48
CA ARG A 76 -13.57 -7.16 10.61
C ARG A 76 -12.39 -7.77 9.86
N VAL A 77 -12.27 -7.39 8.61
CA VAL A 77 -11.14 -7.71 7.74
C VAL A 77 -10.66 -6.43 7.07
N VAL A 78 -9.36 -6.33 6.84
CA VAL A 78 -8.75 -5.16 6.21
C VAL A 78 -7.90 -5.54 5.03
N GLY A 79 -7.95 -4.71 4.00
CA GLY A 79 -7.01 -4.67 2.88
C GLY A 79 -6.21 -3.37 2.89
N LEU A 80 -5.11 -3.39 2.16
CA LEU A 80 -4.35 -2.19 1.82
C LEU A 80 -4.75 -1.73 0.41
N GLY A 81 -4.33 -0.54 0.02
CA GLY A 81 -4.46 -0.08 -1.35
C GLY A 81 -3.80 1.26 -1.57
N PHE A 82 -3.80 1.70 -2.82
CA PHE A 82 -3.43 3.04 -3.23
C PHE A 82 -4.27 3.41 -4.45
N GLY A 83 -4.43 4.71 -4.70
CA GLY A 83 -5.15 5.21 -5.86
C GLY A 83 -4.17 5.38 -7.02
N GLU A 84 -3.88 6.64 -7.34
CA GLU A 84 -2.92 7.01 -8.38
C GLU A 84 -1.52 6.43 -8.12
N PHE A 85 -0.86 6.07 -9.22
CA PHE A 85 0.49 5.54 -9.18
C PHE A 85 1.26 5.79 -10.48
N ILE A 86 2.58 5.74 -10.34
CA ILE A 86 3.52 5.73 -11.45
C ILE A 86 4.00 4.30 -11.61
N HIS A 87 3.87 3.76 -12.81
CA HIS A 87 4.39 2.43 -13.16
C HIS A 87 5.69 2.60 -13.94
N ILE A 88 6.78 2.02 -13.44
CA ILE A 88 8.07 1.98 -14.13
C ILE A 88 8.39 0.52 -14.42
N PHE A 89 8.65 0.19 -15.68
CA PHE A 89 8.84 -1.18 -16.13
C PHE A 89 9.89 -1.30 -17.23
N GLY A 90 10.26 -2.53 -17.57
CA GLY A 90 11.29 -2.86 -18.54
C GLY A 90 12.66 -3.06 -17.91
N GLU A 91 13.69 -3.06 -18.75
CA GLU A 91 15.07 -3.26 -18.30
C GLU A 91 15.65 -1.96 -17.74
N PRO A 92 16.55 -1.99 -16.73
CA PRO A 92 17.18 -0.78 -16.19
C PRO A 92 17.89 0.12 -17.20
N ASP A 93 18.36 -0.45 -18.33
CA ASP A 93 19.04 0.27 -19.42
C ASP A 93 18.07 0.82 -20.49
N ASP A 94 16.81 0.34 -20.52
CA ASP A 94 15.74 0.81 -21.42
C ASP A 94 14.39 0.87 -20.66
N PRO A 95 14.29 1.68 -19.60
CA PRO A 95 13.10 1.74 -18.78
C PRO A 95 11.98 2.50 -19.48
N GLN A 96 10.77 2.00 -19.31
CA GLN A 96 9.54 2.67 -19.70
C GLN A 96 8.78 3.11 -18.46
N TYR A 97 7.85 4.05 -18.66
CA TYR A 97 6.98 4.50 -17.59
C TYR A 97 5.61 4.89 -18.14
N GLU A 98 4.61 4.78 -17.28
CA GLU A 98 3.28 5.31 -17.51
C GLU A 98 2.72 5.89 -16.22
N PHE A 99 1.92 6.94 -16.39
CA PHE A 99 1.11 7.52 -15.33
C PHE A 99 -0.27 6.89 -15.40
N ILE A 100 -0.67 6.26 -14.30
CA ILE A 100 -2.04 5.80 -14.16
C ILE A 100 -2.76 6.87 -13.33
N GLU A 101 -3.22 7.88 -14.07
CA GLU A 101 -4.11 8.94 -13.60
C GLU A 101 -5.53 8.63 -14.10
N ASP A 102 -6.53 8.80 -13.25
CA ASP A 102 -7.91 8.41 -13.51
C ASP A 102 -8.48 9.02 -14.81
N TYR A 103 -9.06 8.18 -15.67
CA TYR A 103 -9.70 8.58 -16.92
C TYR A 103 -11.06 9.30 -16.71
N LEU A 104 -11.54 9.41 -15.47
CA LEU A 104 -12.87 9.92 -15.15
C LEU A 104 -12.83 11.25 -14.38
N ASP A 105 -11.95 11.39 -13.38
CA ASP A 105 -11.36 12.62 -12.77
C ASP A 105 -10.23 12.17 -11.82
N PRO A 106 -9.17 12.96 -11.55
CA PRO A 106 -8.11 12.61 -10.58
C PRO A 106 -8.66 12.16 -9.21
N GLY A 107 -8.13 11.06 -8.65
CA GLY A 107 -8.46 10.55 -7.31
C GLY A 107 -9.77 9.75 -7.16
N GLN A 108 -10.18 8.95 -8.15
CA GLN A 108 -11.42 8.18 -8.19
C GLN A 108 -11.27 6.65 -8.09
N GLU A 109 -10.08 6.07 -8.25
CA GLU A 109 -9.86 4.62 -8.08
C GLU A 109 -9.04 4.27 -6.84
N VAL A 110 -9.25 3.05 -6.33
CA VAL A 110 -8.41 2.43 -5.30
C VAL A 110 -8.13 1.00 -5.74
N HIS A 111 -6.86 0.64 -5.85
CA HIS A 111 -6.46 -0.73 -6.17
C HIS A 111 -6.25 -1.51 -4.87
N LEU A 112 -6.97 -2.63 -4.74
CA LEU A 112 -6.88 -3.50 -3.56
C LEU A 112 -5.53 -4.21 -3.56
N ALA A 113 -4.86 -4.17 -2.42
CA ALA A 113 -3.55 -4.78 -2.25
C ALA A 113 -3.42 -5.49 -0.89
N TRP A 114 -2.40 -6.33 -0.81
CA TRP A 114 -1.88 -6.85 0.44
C TRP A 114 -0.36 -6.95 0.38
N ALA A 115 0.29 -7.20 1.52
CA ALA A 115 1.74 -7.31 1.57
C ALA A 115 2.19 -8.17 2.75
N GLN A 116 3.45 -8.61 2.73
CA GLN A 116 4.05 -9.23 3.90
C GLN A 116 4.34 -8.18 4.98
N GLU A 117 4.52 -8.64 6.21
CA GLU A 117 4.64 -7.77 7.39
C GLU A 117 5.79 -6.76 7.25
N GLU A 118 6.90 -7.19 6.67
CA GLU A 118 8.13 -6.42 6.43
C GLU A 118 8.04 -5.38 5.31
N GLU A 119 7.04 -5.50 4.43
CA GLU A 119 6.83 -4.61 3.28
C GLU A 119 5.85 -3.47 3.60
N ILE A 120 5.11 -3.60 4.71
CA ILE A 120 4.20 -2.56 5.19
C ILE A 120 5.00 -1.51 5.96
N PRO A 121 4.87 -0.21 5.65
CA PRO A 121 5.59 0.81 6.39
C PRO A 121 5.32 0.73 7.91
N PRO A 122 6.35 0.80 8.78
CA PRO A 122 6.24 0.53 10.21
C PRO A 122 5.09 1.22 10.94
N ARG A 123 4.85 2.51 10.63
CA ARG A 123 3.78 3.27 11.27
C ARG A 123 2.39 2.80 10.85
N LEU A 124 2.20 2.47 9.57
CA LEU A 124 0.98 1.88 9.05
C LEU A 124 0.77 0.48 9.64
N LEU A 125 1.81 -0.35 9.70
CA LEU A 125 1.76 -1.68 10.29
C LEU A 125 1.32 -1.64 11.76
N ARG A 126 1.85 -0.68 12.53
CA ARG A 126 1.44 -0.47 13.93
C ARG A 126 -0.04 -0.14 14.01
N TYR A 127 -0.52 0.84 13.23
CA TYR A 127 -1.93 1.19 13.19
C TYR A 127 -2.80 -0.04 12.89
N LEU A 128 -2.42 -0.84 11.89
CA LEU A 128 -3.15 -2.05 11.55
C LEU A 128 -3.24 -3.03 12.73
N LYS A 129 -2.13 -3.28 13.43
CA LYS A 129 -2.06 -4.21 14.57
C LYS A 129 -2.78 -3.70 15.83
N GLU A 130 -2.87 -2.39 16.02
CA GLU A 130 -3.55 -1.78 17.16
C GLU A 130 -5.08 -1.78 16.97
N HIS A 131 -5.55 -1.62 15.72
CA HIS A 131 -6.98 -1.44 15.42
C HIS A 131 -7.67 -2.69 14.88
N TYR A 132 -6.92 -3.63 14.29
CA TYR A 132 -7.44 -4.82 13.62
C TYR A 132 -6.75 -6.10 14.05
N SER A 133 -7.42 -7.23 13.81
CA SER A 133 -6.91 -8.56 14.14
C SER A 133 -5.96 -9.10 13.06
N VAL A 134 -4.93 -8.34 12.68
CA VAL A 134 -3.89 -8.77 11.73
C VAL A 134 -2.63 -9.24 12.48
N ARG A 135 -2.04 -10.36 12.04
CA ARG A 135 -0.80 -10.90 12.61
C ARG A 135 -0.21 -11.96 11.70
N THR A 136 1.08 -12.23 11.89
CA THR A 136 1.74 -13.37 11.29
C THR A 136 1.31 -14.67 11.98
N GLY A 137 0.92 -15.66 11.17
CA GLY A 137 0.54 -16.99 11.64
C GLY A 137 0.87 -18.06 10.61
N TYR A 138 1.02 -19.31 11.05
CA TYR A 138 1.32 -20.41 10.15
C TYR A 138 0.09 -20.82 9.33
N SER A 139 0.20 -20.74 8.00
CA SER A 139 -0.79 -21.23 7.05
C SER A 139 -0.52 -22.69 6.71
N LYS A 140 -1.45 -23.58 7.04
CA LYS A 140 -1.32 -25.01 6.67
C LYS A 140 -1.46 -25.24 5.16
N THR A 141 -2.18 -24.36 4.46
CA THR A 141 -2.43 -24.47 3.02
C THR A 141 -1.19 -24.13 2.21
N VAL A 142 -0.46 -23.09 2.64
CA VAL A 142 0.76 -22.62 1.95
C VAL A 142 2.01 -23.28 2.52
N GLY A 143 1.97 -23.76 3.76
CA GLY A 143 3.09 -24.44 4.42
C GLY A 143 4.12 -23.48 5.03
N GLU A 144 3.78 -22.19 5.14
CA GLU A 144 4.65 -21.14 5.67
C GLU A 144 3.88 -20.16 6.57
N SER A 145 4.61 -19.25 7.21
CA SER A 145 4.00 -18.17 7.99
C SER A 145 3.62 -17.02 7.05
N CYS A 146 2.38 -16.54 7.17
CA CYS A 146 1.91 -15.39 6.39
C CYS A 146 1.32 -14.33 7.32
N PHE A 147 1.54 -13.06 6.97
CA PHE A 147 0.84 -11.94 7.59
C PHE A 147 -0.59 -11.89 7.08
N ALA A 148 -1.57 -12.06 7.98
CA ALA A 148 -2.95 -12.28 7.59
C ALA A 148 -3.97 -11.70 8.58
N ASN A 149 -5.17 -11.45 8.04
CA ASN A 149 -6.37 -11.17 8.82
C ASN A 149 -6.79 -12.39 9.66
N HIS A 150 -7.23 -12.16 10.89
CA HIS A 150 -7.75 -13.17 11.80
C HIS A 150 -9.10 -12.75 12.39
N CYS A 151 -9.87 -13.74 12.85
CA CYS A 151 -11.15 -13.51 13.50
C CYS A 151 -11.01 -12.71 14.79
N ASP A 152 -11.75 -11.59 14.89
CA ASP A 152 -11.85 -10.75 16.09
C ASP A 152 -12.32 -11.53 17.33
N SER A 153 -13.09 -12.61 17.14
CA SER A 153 -13.64 -13.39 18.26
C SER A 153 -12.85 -14.65 18.62
N CYS A 154 -12.49 -15.48 17.64
CA CYS A 154 -11.88 -16.80 17.89
C CYS A 154 -10.42 -16.91 17.42
N GLY A 155 -9.89 -15.85 16.79
CA GLY A 155 -8.54 -15.81 16.29
C GLY A 155 -8.23 -16.77 15.14
N ALA A 156 -9.23 -17.35 14.48
CA ALA A 156 -9.02 -18.14 13.26
C ALA A 156 -8.53 -17.25 12.12
N MET A 157 -7.46 -17.66 11.43
CA MET A 157 -6.98 -16.98 10.22
C MET A 157 -8.08 -16.95 9.16
N GLN A 158 -8.30 -15.79 8.53
CA GLN A 158 -9.32 -15.61 7.49
C GLN A 158 -8.82 -15.97 6.09
N GLY A 159 -7.49 -16.08 5.91
CA GLY A 159 -6.82 -16.54 4.70
C GLY A 159 -6.74 -15.45 3.62
N ASN A 160 -5.53 -15.10 3.20
CA ASN A 160 -5.30 -13.99 2.25
C ASN A 160 -5.95 -14.25 0.89
N TRP A 161 -5.90 -15.49 0.39
CA TRP A 161 -6.59 -15.88 -0.85
C TRP A 161 -8.08 -15.51 -0.84
N PHE A 162 -8.80 -15.80 0.24
CA PHE A 162 -10.23 -15.50 0.36
C PHE A 162 -10.55 -14.01 0.56
N LEU A 163 -9.54 -13.17 0.72
CA LEU A 163 -9.71 -11.72 0.89
C LEU A 163 -9.21 -10.93 -0.31
N PHE A 164 -8.22 -11.43 -1.03
CA PHE A 164 -7.54 -10.68 -2.09
C PHE A 164 -7.49 -11.40 -3.44
N GLY A 165 -7.78 -12.70 -3.49
CA GLY A 165 -7.72 -13.50 -4.73
C GLY A 165 -9.06 -14.08 -5.20
N GLU A 166 -10.11 -14.01 -4.38
CA GLU A 166 -11.43 -14.54 -4.73
C GLU A 166 -12.39 -13.39 -5.16
N PRO A 167 -13.13 -13.55 -6.27
CA PRO A 167 -14.12 -12.57 -6.72
C PRO A 167 -15.25 -12.31 -5.71
N ASP A 168 -15.59 -13.31 -4.89
CA ASP A 168 -16.62 -13.23 -3.85
C ASP A 168 -16.10 -12.64 -2.52
N SER A 169 -14.83 -12.23 -2.48
CA SER A 169 -14.25 -11.57 -1.33
C SER A 169 -15.08 -10.35 -0.93
N PRO A 170 -15.30 -10.12 0.39
CA PRO A 170 -15.96 -8.91 0.85
C PRO A 170 -15.22 -7.63 0.47
N LEU A 171 -13.91 -7.72 0.21
CA LEU A 171 -13.07 -6.58 -0.14
C LEU A 171 -12.94 -6.38 -1.65
N SER A 172 -13.34 -7.35 -2.49
CA SER A 172 -13.10 -7.31 -3.93
C SER A 172 -14.10 -6.43 -4.69
N SER A 173 -13.62 -5.69 -5.67
CA SER A 173 -14.38 -4.95 -6.69
C SER A 173 -14.85 -5.81 -7.86
N GLU A 174 -14.47 -7.09 -7.91
CA GLU A 174 -14.87 -8.02 -8.95
C GLU A 174 -16.33 -8.51 -8.75
N ALA A 175 -17.27 -7.61 -9.00
CA ALA A 175 -18.71 -7.85 -9.01
C ALA A 175 -19.41 -6.91 -9.99
N GLU A 176 -20.67 -7.19 -10.33
CA GLU A 176 -21.45 -6.37 -11.25
C GLU A 176 -22.80 -5.91 -10.67
N GLY A 177 -23.35 -4.85 -11.25
CA GLY A 177 -24.71 -4.38 -10.96
C GLY A 177 -24.95 -4.07 -9.47
N ASN A 178 -26.06 -4.56 -8.94
CA ASN A 178 -26.45 -4.29 -7.55
C ASN A 178 -25.51 -4.96 -6.53
N GLU A 179 -24.91 -6.09 -6.87
CA GLU A 179 -24.00 -6.81 -5.97
C GLU A 179 -22.77 -5.94 -5.67
N LEU A 180 -22.17 -5.35 -6.71
CA LEU A 180 -21.04 -4.42 -6.56
C LEU A 180 -21.40 -3.27 -5.61
N VAL A 181 -22.55 -2.64 -5.84
CA VAL A 181 -23.00 -1.48 -5.06
C VAL A 181 -23.24 -1.85 -3.59
N GLU A 182 -23.91 -2.97 -3.33
CA GLU A 182 -24.21 -3.44 -1.97
C GLU A 182 -22.93 -3.83 -1.22
N ARG A 183 -22.00 -4.51 -1.90
CA ARG A 183 -20.70 -4.89 -1.34
C ARG A 183 -19.89 -3.66 -0.96
N MET A 184 -19.74 -2.71 -1.88
CA MET A 184 -18.94 -1.49 -1.67
C MET A 184 -19.52 -0.60 -0.58
N ARG A 185 -20.85 -0.47 -0.46
CA ARG A 185 -21.51 0.25 0.65
C ARG A 185 -21.21 -0.35 2.03
N GLY A 186 -20.83 -1.63 2.08
CA GLY A 186 -20.39 -2.30 3.29
C GLY A 186 -18.98 -1.92 3.73
N LEU A 187 -18.20 -1.25 2.88
CA LEU A 187 -16.80 -0.92 3.12
C LEU A 187 -16.64 0.48 3.71
N LYS A 188 -15.60 0.62 4.53
CA LYS A 188 -15.00 1.92 4.85
C LYS A 188 -13.65 2.02 4.16
N ILE A 189 -13.40 3.15 3.55
CA ILE A 189 -12.18 3.44 2.81
C ILE A 189 -11.48 4.56 3.56
N TYR A 190 -10.42 4.22 4.29
CA TYR A 190 -9.60 5.22 4.96
C TYR A 190 -8.50 5.68 4.01
N ALA A 191 -8.43 6.97 3.71
CA ALA A 191 -7.37 7.57 2.89
C ALA A 191 -6.31 8.23 3.79
N ILE A 192 -5.05 7.87 3.58
CA ILE A 192 -3.90 8.35 4.36
C ILE A 192 -3.07 9.24 3.43
N PRO A 193 -3.12 10.58 3.57
CA PRO A 193 -2.35 11.48 2.72
C PRO A 193 -0.85 11.29 2.95
N ILE A 194 -0.07 11.12 1.88
CA ILE A 194 1.39 10.94 1.90
C ILE A 194 2.12 12.14 1.29
N GLU A 195 3.16 12.63 1.96
CA GLU A 195 3.95 13.78 1.46
C GLU A 195 4.88 13.39 0.29
N ASP A 196 5.46 12.19 0.37
CA ASP A 196 6.47 11.69 -0.54
C ASP A 196 5.91 10.48 -1.31
N ASN A 197 6.32 10.31 -2.58
CA ASN A 197 5.97 9.17 -3.41
C ASN A 197 6.62 7.89 -2.87
N LEU A 198 5.88 6.78 -2.89
CA LEU A 198 6.28 5.55 -2.22
C LEU A 198 6.42 4.40 -3.21
N GLN A 199 7.65 3.90 -3.36
CA GLN A 199 7.87 2.59 -3.96
C GLN A 199 7.37 1.51 -2.97
N LEU A 200 6.31 0.79 -3.36
CA LEU A 200 5.72 -0.28 -2.55
C LEU A 200 5.93 -1.61 -3.24
N ASN A 201 6.28 -2.64 -2.46
CA ASN A 201 6.29 -4.03 -2.93
C ASN A 201 5.04 -4.73 -2.37
N TRP A 202 3.88 -4.32 -2.85
CA TRP A 202 2.60 -4.89 -2.42
C TRP A 202 2.05 -5.77 -3.54
N ASP A 203 1.37 -6.86 -3.16
CA ASP A 203 0.59 -7.69 -4.08
C ASP A 203 -0.70 -6.93 -4.42
N VAL A 204 -0.74 -6.30 -5.60
CA VAL A 204 -1.86 -5.45 -6.04
C VAL A 204 -2.73 -6.21 -7.03
N GLY A 205 -4.05 -6.13 -6.84
CA GLY A 205 -5.05 -6.57 -7.80
C GLY A 205 -5.68 -5.37 -8.53
N PHE A 206 -5.73 -5.44 -9.85
CA PHE A 206 -6.39 -4.45 -10.70
C PHE A 206 -7.74 -4.97 -11.18
N CYS A 207 -8.79 -4.16 -11.07
CA CYS A 207 -10.11 -4.49 -11.57
C CYS A 207 -10.74 -3.26 -12.27
N SER A 208 -11.47 -3.48 -13.36
CA SER A 208 -12.20 -2.42 -14.07
C SER A 208 -13.29 -1.74 -13.22
N ASN A 209 -13.58 -2.27 -12.04
CA ASN A 209 -14.55 -1.74 -11.09
C ASN A 209 -13.90 -1.07 -9.87
N ASP A 210 -12.59 -0.82 -9.87
CA ASP A 210 -11.88 -0.19 -8.74
C ASP A 210 -12.40 1.22 -8.41
N TYR A 211 -13.03 1.92 -9.37
CA TYR A 211 -13.75 3.18 -9.12
C TYR A 211 -14.85 3.05 -8.06
N ALA A 212 -15.35 1.83 -7.84
CA ALA A 212 -16.48 1.56 -6.97
C ALA A 212 -16.16 1.76 -5.48
N TYR A 213 -14.88 1.64 -5.07
CA TYR A 213 -14.46 1.88 -3.69
C TYR A 213 -14.78 3.30 -3.25
N LEU A 214 -14.33 4.30 -4.01
CA LEU A 214 -14.56 5.72 -3.67
C LEU A 214 -15.97 6.18 -4.02
N LYS A 215 -16.61 5.57 -5.03
CA LYS A 215 -17.98 5.92 -5.44
C LYS A 215 -19.06 5.48 -4.44
N TYR A 216 -18.91 4.29 -3.85
CA TYR A 216 -19.97 3.70 -3.01
C TYR A 216 -19.53 3.37 -1.59
N GLY A 217 -18.22 3.20 -1.35
CA GLY A 217 -17.67 3.02 -0.02
C GLY A 217 -17.79 4.28 0.82
N ARG A 218 -17.76 4.10 2.14
CA ARG A 218 -17.71 5.23 3.08
C ARG A 218 -16.27 5.72 3.20
N TYR A 219 -15.99 6.84 2.55
CA TYR A 219 -14.70 7.50 2.58
C TYR A 219 -14.48 8.27 3.88
N GLU A 220 -13.31 8.12 4.49
CA GLU A 220 -12.85 8.87 5.65
C GLU A 220 -11.34 9.17 5.51
N GLU A 221 -10.91 10.40 5.74
CA GLU A 221 -9.47 10.69 5.84
C GLU A 221 -8.92 10.21 7.18
N LEU A 222 -7.75 9.58 7.15
CA LEU A 222 -7.01 9.08 8.31
C LEU A 222 -5.64 9.77 8.37
N ILE A 223 -5.56 10.80 9.20
CA ILE A 223 -4.32 11.53 9.43
C ILE A 223 -3.41 10.71 10.35
N LEU A 224 -2.34 10.18 9.79
CA LEU A 224 -1.31 9.45 10.53
C LEU A 224 -0.12 10.33 10.92
N SER A 225 -0.03 11.60 10.51
CA SER A 225 1.07 12.48 10.94
C SER A 225 1.09 12.65 12.47
N THR A 226 2.29 12.85 13.02
CA THR A 226 2.47 13.28 14.43
C THR A 226 2.45 14.78 14.59
N ASP A 227 2.61 15.53 13.50
CA ASP A 227 2.54 16.98 13.49
C ASP A 227 1.07 17.41 13.36
N PRO A 228 0.50 18.10 14.37
CA PRO A 228 -0.90 18.51 14.33
C PRO A 228 -1.20 19.54 13.22
N ASP A 229 -0.18 20.19 12.66
CA ASP A 229 -0.32 21.18 11.59
C ASP A 229 -0.02 20.58 10.21
N ASN A 230 0.27 19.27 10.12
CA ASN A 230 0.53 18.56 8.86
C ASN A 230 -0.46 17.39 8.66
N GLU A 231 -1.26 17.49 7.60
CA GLU A 231 -2.21 16.43 7.23
C GLU A 231 -1.53 15.27 6.49
N TYR A 232 -0.33 15.51 5.93
CA TYR A 232 0.44 14.52 5.18
C TYR A 232 1.46 13.82 6.06
N ILE A 233 1.43 12.49 6.05
CA ILE A 233 2.48 11.72 6.72
C ILE A 233 3.78 11.79 5.90
N THR A 234 4.87 12.22 6.54
CA THR A 234 6.19 12.27 5.89
C THR A 234 6.80 10.88 5.77
N TYR A 235 7.72 10.67 4.82
CA TYR A 235 8.46 9.40 4.73
C TYR A 235 9.21 9.08 6.04
N GLU A 236 9.79 10.10 6.70
CA GLU A 236 10.47 9.94 7.98
C GLU A 236 9.52 9.39 9.04
N GLU A 237 8.32 9.94 9.19
CA GLU A 237 7.33 9.46 10.16
C GLU A 237 6.79 8.08 9.83
N LEU A 238 6.58 7.80 8.54
CA LEU A 238 6.02 6.54 8.05
C LEU A 238 6.99 5.36 8.25
N TYR A 239 8.30 5.60 8.09
CA TYR A 239 9.36 4.59 8.16
C TYR A 239 10.28 4.67 9.38
N ARG A 240 10.12 5.65 10.27
CA ARG A 240 10.86 5.67 11.54
C ARG A 240 10.41 4.49 12.41
N GLU A 241 11.32 3.56 12.63
CA GLU A 241 11.20 2.61 13.72
C GLU A 241 11.31 3.38 15.05
N GLU A 242 10.18 3.58 15.73
CA GLU A 242 10.22 4.01 17.12
C GLU A 242 10.90 2.88 17.91
N GLY A 243 12.09 3.19 18.44
CA GLY A 243 12.97 2.20 19.04
C GLY A 243 12.22 1.32 20.02
N ARG A 244 12.51 0.02 20.00
CA ARG A 244 12.30 -0.86 21.14
C ARG A 244 12.87 -0.14 22.36
N GLY A 245 11.99 0.50 23.13
CA GLY A 245 12.35 1.14 24.38
C GLY A 245 13.14 0.12 25.20
N GLY A 246 14.35 0.51 25.55
CA GLY A 246 15.31 -0.36 26.18
C GLY A 246 14.72 -1.11 27.37
N ARG A 247 15.13 -2.37 27.48
CA ARG A 247 15.44 -3.00 28.76
C ARG A 247 16.83 -3.59 28.66
#